data_AF-A0A4P5ZGD7-F1
#
_entry.id   AF-A0A4P5ZGD7-F1
#
_cell.length_a   1.000
_cell.length_b   1.000
_cell.length_c   1.000
_cell.angle_alpha   90.00
_cell.angle_beta   90.00
_cell.angle_gamma   90.00
#
_symmetry.space_group_name_H-M   'P 1'
#
loop_
_entity.id
_entity.type
_entity.pdbx_description
1 polymer ?
#
loop_
_entity_poly.entity_id
_entity_poly.type
_entity_poly.pdbx_seq_one_letter_code
_entity_poly.pdbx_strand_id
1 'polypeptide(L)'
;MTTNLALLIIETDGVEFYTDITTGKSGISQTGLATLCGVSRQAVSKLINSLSTHPTSDFLKDLLDKGFRVADLSTKTSSGLILCSSELSVAVIMHYASTGKKEAIFALTKFAAIGFNSWVQSLTGWQSQPQSQPSEPAQLKSWTPPELYPQMTQAEFEAIPIDEQWIYLETPQERKQRQRQELREIGYWTSRKYG
;
A
#
# COMPACT_ATOMS: atom_id res chain seq x y z
N MET A 1 24.27 14.82 9.19
CA MET A 1 23.53 15.09 7.94
C MET A 1 22.06 14.88 8.23
N THR A 2 21.27 15.95 8.20
CA THR A 2 19.82 15.89 8.48
C THR A 2 19.15 15.54 7.16
N THR A 3 18.83 14.26 6.95
CA THR A 3 18.04 13.84 5.79
C THR A 3 16.67 14.48 5.92
N ASN A 4 16.32 15.34 4.96
CA ASN A 4 15.00 15.96 4.88
C ASN A 4 14.02 14.89 4.38
N LEU A 5 13.59 14.00 5.27
CA LEU A 5 12.65 12.94 4.97
C LEU A 5 11.26 13.55 4.81
N ALA A 6 10.71 13.45 3.60
CA ALA A 6 9.33 13.80 3.34
C ALA A 6 8.43 12.66 3.85
N LEU A 7 7.91 12.80 5.07
CA LEU A 7 7.13 11.76 5.75
C LEU A 7 5.65 12.15 5.82
N LEU A 8 4.77 11.21 5.48
CA LEU A 8 3.37 11.23 5.91
C LEU A 8 3.31 10.57 7.28
N ILE A 9 2.82 11.29 8.28
CA ILE A 9 2.63 10.78 9.64
C ILE A 9 1.15 10.90 9.98
N ILE A 10 0.55 9.82 10.48
CA ILE A 10 -0.82 9.79 10.97
C ILE A 10 -0.85 9.16 12.35
N GLU A 11 -1.69 9.70 13.23
CA GLU A 11 -2.00 9.08 14.52
C GLU A 11 -3.36 8.38 14.43
N THR A 12 -3.43 7.13 14.83
CA THR A 12 -4.67 6.35 14.91
C THR A 12 -4.66 5.57 16.21
N ASP A 13 -5.68 5.75 17.04
CA ASP A 13 -5.81 5.10 18.35
C ASP A 13 -4.57 5.25 19.26
N GLY A 14 -3.92 6.42 19.22
CA GLY A 14 -2.69 6.68 19.98
C GLY A 14 -1.43 5.99 19.44
N VAL A 15 -1.48 5.50 18.20
CA VAL A 15 -0.35 4.90 17.48
C VAL A 15 0.03 5.79 16.31
N GLU A 16 1.28 6.27 16.30
CA GLU A 16 1.81 7.09 15.21
C GLU A 16 2.43 6.19 14.14
N PHE A 17 1.82 6.18 12.97
CA PHE A 17 2.28 5.49 11.78
C PHE A 17 2.95 6.48 10.83
N TYR A 18 3.94 6.02 10.07
CA TYR A 18 4.54 6.85 9.04
C TYR A 18 4.76 6.10 7.72
N THR A 19 4.81 6.85 6.63
CA THR A 19 5.27 6.39 5.32
C THR A 19 6.14 7.47 4.69
N ASP A 20 7.31 7.09 4.21
CA ASP A 20 8.17 7.94 3.39
C ASP A 20 7.51 8.15 2.03
N ILE A 21 7.24 9.41 1.68
CA ILE A 21 6.56 9.80 0.45
C ILE A 21 7.33 9.31 -0.77
N THR A 22 8.66 9.36 -0.71
CA THR A 22 9.53 9.08 -1.86
C THR A 22 9.75 7.59 -2.07
N THR A 23 9.95 6.84 -0.99
CA THR A 23 10.30 5.41 -1.08
C THR A 23 9.11 4.49 -0.84
N GLY A 24 8.01 5.00 -0.29
CA GLY A 24 6.88 4.19 0.17
C GLY A 24 7.21 3.33 1.40
N LYS A 25 8.41 3.43 1.98
CA LYS A 25 8.77 2.66 3.16
C LYS A 25 7.98 3.15 4.36
N SER A 26 7.43 2.22 5.13
CA SER A 26 6.57 2.54 6.25
C SER A 26 7.18 2.08 7.58
N GLY A 27 6.57 2.56 8.67
CA GLY A 27 6.98 2.19 10.01
C GLY A 27 6.06 2.78 11.07
N ILE A 28 6.46 2.61 12.33
CA ILE A 28 5.68 3.05 13.50
C ILE A 28 6.64 3.75 14.46
N SER A 29 6.15 4.74 15.20
CA SER A 29 6.94 5.32 16.29
C SER A 29 7.20 4.31 17.41
N GLN A 30 8.28 4.47 18.16
CA GLN A 30 8.57 3.60 19.30
C GLN A 30 7.46 3.63 20.36
N THR A 31 6.85 4.80 20.57
CA THR A 31 5.68 5.00 21.42
C THR A 31 4.46 4.27 20.86
N GLY A 32 4.20 4.42 19.56
CA GLY A 32 3.14 3.70 18.87
C GLY A 32 3.32 2.18 18.93
N LEU A 33 4.54 1.65 18.80
CA LEU A 33 4.82 0.22 18.96
C LEU A 33 4.49 -0.29 20.36
N ALA A 34 4.76 0.50 21.38
CA ALA A 34 4.43 0.15 22.76
C ALA A 34 2.92 0.06 22.96
N THR A 35 2.18 1.07 22.48
CA THR A 35 0.71 1.08 22.47
C THR A 35 0.14 -0.11 21.72
N LEU A 36 0.63 -0.33 20.48
CA LEU A 36 0.15 -1.39 19.60
C LEU A 36 0.42 -2.80 20.14
N CYS A 37 1.52 -2.99 20.90
CA CYS A 37 1.86 -4.27 21.51
C CYS A 37 1.30 -4.45 22.93
N GLY A 38 0.63 -3.44 23.51
CA GLY A 38 0.10 -3.50 24.88
C GLY A 38 1.20 -3.58 25.96
N VAL A 39 2.31 -2.87 25.75
CA VAL A 39 3.47 -2.89 26.66
C VAL A 39 3.97 -1.48 26.97
N SER A 40 4.84 -1.34 27.97
CA SER A 40 5.46 -0.05 28.27
C SER A 40 6.51 0.35 27.24
N ARG A 41 6.69 1.66 27.02
CA ARG A 41 7.77 2.19 26.17
C ARG A 41 9.14 1.70 26.61
N GLN A 42 9.36 1.56 27.92
CA GLN A 42 10.62 1.03 28.47
C GLN A 42 10.85 -0.42 28.06
N ALA A 43 9.81 -1.25 27.97
CA ALA A 43 9.94 -2.63 27.52
C ALA A 43 10.41 -2.69 26.06
N VAL A 44 9.79 -1.91 25.17
CA VAL A 44 10.21 -1.78 23.76
C VAL A 44 11.63 -1.24 23.66
N SER A 45 11.97 -0.20 24.43
CA SER A 45 13.32 0.37 24.46
C SER A 45 14.38 -0.65 24.89
N LYS A 46 14.13 -1.40 25.97
CA LYS A 46 15.02 -2.48 26.42
C LYS A 46 15.18 -3.56 25.37
N LEU A 47 14.08 -3.95 24.72
CA LEU A 47 14.09 -4.96 23.68
C LEU A 47 14.92 -4.52 22.46
N ILE A 48 14.70 -3.30 21.96
CA ILE A 48 15.49 -2.73 20.85
C ILE A 48 16.95 -2.59 21.25
N ASN A 49 17.26 -2.08 22.44
CA ASN A 49 18.63 -1.91 22.91
C ASN A 49 19.37 -3.25 23.08
N SER A 50 18.64 -4.35 23.30
CA SER A 50 19.24 -5.68 23.36
C SER A 50 19.88 -6.10 22.03
N LEU A 51 19.42 -5.57 20.88
CA LEU A 51 20.04 -5.82 19.58
C LEU A 51 21.53 -5.43 19.54
N SER A 52 21.89 -4.36 20.25
CA SER A 52 23.26 -3.82 20.23
C SER A 52 24.21 -4.56 21.18
N THR A 53 23.70 -5.31 22.15
CA THR A 53 24.51 -5.95 23.20
C THR A 53 24.40 -7.46 23.17
N HIS A 54 23.19 -7.98 23.28
CA HIS A 54 22.89 -9.41 23.22
C HIS A 54 21.42 -9.60 22.85
N PRO A 55 21.09 -9.87 21.57
CA PRO A 55 19.72 -9.94 21.10
C PRO A 55 18.96 -11.04 21.86
N THR A 56 17.94 -10.63 22.61
CA THR A 56 17.17 -11.54 23.48
C THR A 56 16.03 -12.25 22.75
N SER A 57 15.67 -11.78 21.56
CA SER A 57 14.59 -12.31 20.74
C SER A 57 15.12 -12.90 19.45
N ASP A 58 14.65 -14.10 19.09
CA ASP A 58 15.07 -14.75 17.83
C ASP A 58 14.63 -13.96 16.59
N PHE A 59 13.48 -13.29 16.65
CA PHE A 59 13.04 -12.37 15.58
C PHE A 59 13.99 -11.18 15.38
N LEU A 60 14.61 -10.72 16.47
CA LEU A 60 15.58 -9.63 16.43
C LEU A 60 16.96 -10.09 15.97
N LYS A 61 17.35 -11.32 16.31
CA LYS A 61 18.56 -11.96 15.78
C LYS A 61 18.48 -12.11 14.26
N ASP A 62 17.35 -12.60 13.76
CA ASP A 62 17.10 -12.78 12.33
C ASP A 62 17.26 -11.47 11.53
N LEU A 63 16.90 -10.33 12.12
CA LEU A 63 17.17 -9.02 11.50
C LEU A 63 18.68 -8.73 11.36
N LEU A 64 19.47 -9.02 12.39
CA LEU A 64 20.92 -8.81 12.35
C LEU A 64 21.59 -9.77 11.36
N ASP A 65 21.14 -11.02 11.32
CA ASP A 65 21.65 -12.06 10.41
C ASP A 65 21.36 -11.71 8.94
N LYS A 66 20.26 -10.99 8.68
CA LYS A 66 19.92 -10.42 7.35
C LYS A 66 20.73 -9.18 6.99
N GLY A 67 21.65 -8.74 7.85
CA GLY A 67 22.58 -7.64 7.59
C GLY A 67 22.06 -6.26 7.97
N PHE A 68 20.90 -6.15 8.63
CA PHE A 68 20.40 -4.86 9.10
C PHE A 68 21.21 -4.37 10.30
N ARG A 69 21.63 -3.10 10.28
CA ARG A 69 22.25 -2.46 11.45
C ARG A 69 21.18 -1.77 12.28
N VAL A 70 21.36 -1.76 13.60
CA VAL A 70 20.44 -1.09 14.53
C VAL A 70 20.23 0.41 14.17
N ALA A 71 21.29 1.06 13.69
CA ALA A 71 21.25 2.45 13.23
C ALA A 71 20.36 2.67 11.99
N ASP A 72 20.19 1.64 11.15
CA ASP A 72 19.37 1.71 9.93
C ASP A 72 17.89 1.43 10.24
N LEU A 73 17.63 0.77 11.38
CA LEU A 73 16.32 0.29 11.78
C LEU A 73 15.48 1.33 12.53
N SER A 74 16.09 2.42 12.99
CA SER A 74 15.38 3.51 13.65
C SER A 74 15.97 4.87 13.32
N THR A 75 15.13 5.90 13.25
CA THR A 75 15.54 7.28 12.99
C THR A 75 14.86 8.23 13.96
N LYS A 76 15.62 9.18 14.49
CA LYS A 76 15.08 10.21 15.38
C LYS A 76 14.71 11.45 14.58
N THR A 77 13.48 11.93 14.71
CA THR A 77 13.00 13.16 14.09
C THR A 77 13.54 14.40 14.82
N SER A 78 13.38 15.57 14.20
CA SER A 78 13.66 16.87 14.83
C SER A 78 12.81 17.13 16.08
N SER A 79 11.58 16.59 16.13
CA SER A 79 10.71 16.63 17.31
C SER A 79 11.12 15.65 18.42
N GLY A 80 12.13 14.81 18.18
CA GLY A 80 12.63 13.82 19.13
C GLY A 80 11.88 12.50 19.14
N LEU A 81 10.92 12.32 18.21
CA LEU A 81 10.22 11.06 18.01
C LEU A 81 11.18 10.01 17.42
N ILE A 82 11.11 8.78 17.92
CA ILE A 82 11.90 7.67 17.39
C ILE A 82 11.00 6.87 16.47
N LEU A 83 11.30 6.91 15.18
CA LEU A 83 10.61 6.17 14.13
C LEU A 83 11.32 4.83 13.91
N CYS A 84 10.58 3.73 13.97
CA CYS A 84 11.08 2.38 13.74
C CYS A 84 10.68 1.93 12.33
N SER A 85 11.65 1.41 11.58
CA SER A 85 11.46 0.78 10.27
C SER A 85 10.42 -0.35 10.29
N SER A 86 9.94 -0.74 9.11
CA SER A 86 9.00 -1.86 8.97
C SER A 86 9.55 -3.16 9.54
N GLU A 87 10.82 -3.44 9.28
CA GLU A 87 11.54 -4.63 9.69
C GLU A 87 11.61 -4.72 11.21
N LEU A 88 12.05 -3.63 11.86
CA LEU A 88 12.11 -3.56 13.32
C LEU A 88 10.71 -3.64 13.94
N SER A 89 9.75 -2.92 13.37
CA SER A 89 8.36 -2.89 13.86
C SER A 89 7.73 -4.27 13.84
N VAL A 90 7.86 -5.00 12.73
CA VAL A 90 7.36 -6.37 12.59
C VAL A 90 8.05 -7.30 13.58
N ALA A 91 9.38 -7.24 13.72
CA ALA A 91 10.08 -8.12 14.65
C ALA A 91 9.70 -7.88 16.12
N VAL A 92 9.48 -6.62 16.52
CA VAL A 92 8.97 -6.28 17.86
C VAL A 92 7.55 -6.81 18.07
N ILE A 93 6.66 -6.64 17.10
CA ILE A 93 5.29 -7.15 17.16
C ILE A 93 5.29 -8.67 17.24
N MET A 94 6.06 -9.35 16.40
CA MET A 94 6.19 -10.82 16.41
C MET A 94 6.75 -11.33 17.74
N HIS A 95 7.75 -10.66 18.31
CA HIS A 95 8.27 -11.00 19.64
C HIS A 95 7.15 -10.96 20.68
N TYR A 96 6.43 -9.84 20.82
CA TYR A 96 5.40 -9.74 21.84
C TYR A 96 4.21 -10.67 21.57
N ALA A 97 3.85 -10.88 20.30
CA ALA A 97 2.84 -11.87 19.92
C ALA A 97 3.25 -13.29 20.34
N SER A 98 4.50 -13.68 20.12
CA SER A 98 5.03 -14.99 20.53
C SER A 98 5.04 -15.20 22.05
N THR A 99 5.13 -14.11 22.82
CA THR A 99 5.01 -14.14 24.29
C THR A 99 3.57 -14.12 24.81
N GLY A 100 2.58 -14.15 23.91
CA GLY A 100 1.16 -14.21 24.27
C GLY A 100 0.48 -12.86 24.53
N LYS A 101 1.08 -11.73 24.13
CA LYS A 101 0.43 -10.41 24.25
C LYS A 101 -0.71 -10.28 23.25
N LYS A 102 -1.94 -10.12 23.76
CA LYS A 102 -3.17 -10.13 22.94
C LYS A 102 -3.20 -8.97 21.95
N GLU A 103 -2.74 -7.79 22.38
CA GLU A 103 -2.65 -6.58 21.57
C GLU A 103 -1.67 -6.78 20.40
N ALA A 104 -0.49 -7.37 20.67
CA ALA A 104 0.49 -7.69 19.65
C ALA A 104 -0.01 -8.77 18.67
N ILE A 105 -0.70 -9.81 19.17
CA ILE A 105 -1.34 -10.82 18.31
C ILE A 105 -2.38 -10.16 17.41
N PHE A 106 -3.24 -9.31 17.97
CA PHE A 106 -4.24 -8.57 17.21
C PHE A 106 -3.59 -7.68 16.14
N ALA A 107 -2.55 -6.92 16.49
CA ALA A 107 -1.79 -6.12 15.55
C ALA A 107 -1.21 -6.96 14.41
N LEU A 108 -0.62 -8.12 14.72
CA LEU A 108 -0.08 -9.06 13.73
C LEU A 108 -1.15 -9.50 12.73
N THR A 109 -2.38 -9.77 13.18
CA THR A 109 -3.48 -10.16 12.28
C THR A 109 -3.86 -9.07 11.27
N LYS A 110 -3.63 -7.78 11.59
CA LYS A 110 -3.99 -6.66 10.70
C LYS A 110 -3.19 -6.65 9.41
N PHE A 111 -1.93 -7.09 9.46
CA PHE A 111 -1.03 -7.06 8.32
C PHE A 111 -0.58 -8.44 7.84
N ALA A 112 -1.02 -9.53 8.48
CA ALA A 112 -0.62 -10.89 8.10
C ALA A 112 -0.97 -11.24 6.63
N ALA A 113 -2.10 -10.73 6.12
CA ALA A 113 -2.57 -11.05 4.77
C ALA A 113 -2.00 -10.13 3.68
N ILE A 114 -1.82 -8.85 3.99
CA ILE A 114 -1.47 -7.80 3.00
C ILE A 114 -0.04 -7.29 3.12
N GLY A 115 0.67 -7.68 4.18
CA GLY A 115 2.00 -7.17 4.49
C GLY A 115 1.97 -5.85 5.27
N PHE A 116 3.01 -5.64 6.07
CA PHE A 116 3.10 -4.50 6.99
C PHE A 116 3.12 -3.14 6.27
N ASN A 117 3.94 -3.00 5.22
CA ASN A 117 4.01 -1.74 4.48
C ASN A 117 2.68 -1.39 3.84
N SER A 118 2.02 -2.33 3.17
CA SER A 118 0.70 -2.08 2.55
C SER A 118 -0.38 -1.75 3.59
N TRP A 119 -0.35 -2.40 4.76
CA TRP A 119 -1.24 -2.04 5.86
C TRP A 119 -0.99 -0.59 6.32
N VAL A 120 0.25 -0.21 6.60
CA VAL A 120 0.56 1.16 7.05
C VAL A 120 0.29 2.21 5.97
N GLN A 121 0.60 1.92 4.71
CA GLN A 121 0.28 2.79 3.57
C GLN A 121 -1.23 3.03 3.45
N SER A 122 -2.05 2.00 3.71
CA SER A 122 -3.51 2.15 3.74
C SER A 122 -4.00 3.09 4.84
N LEU A 123 -3.29 3.15 5.98
CA LEU A 123 -3.59 4.06 7.08
C LEU A 123 -3.14 5.50 6.78
N THR A 124 -1.95 5.66 6.19
CA THR A 124 -1.39 6.98 5.86
C THR A 124 -2.03 7.61 4.63
N GLY A 125 -2.81 6.84 3.86
CA GLY A 125 -3.35 7.27 2.57
C GLY A 125 -2.28 7.40 1.49
N TRP A 126 -1.09 6.83 1.69
CA TRP A 126 -0.02 6.86 0.70
C TRP A 126 -0.46 6.06 -0.53
N GLN A 127 -0.38 6.69 -1.69
CA GLN A 127 -0.58 6.07 -2.99
C GLN A 127 0.75 6.17 -3.74
N SER A 128 1.22 5.07 -4.30
CA SER A 128 2.35 5.11 -5.23
C SER A 128 2.03 6.14 -6.29
N GLN A 129 2.81 7.23 -6.38
CA GLN A 129 2.75 8.05 -7.57
C GLN A 129 3.06 7.12 -8.74
N PRO A 130 2.21 7.02 -9.77
CA PRO A 130 2.61 6.34 -10.99
C PRO A 130 3.89 7.05 -11.42
N GLN A 131 5.01 6.33 -11.44
CA GLN A 131 6.24 6.87 -11.98
C GLN A 131 5.88 7.43 -13.34
N SER A 132 5.95 8.75 -13.48
CA SER A 132 6.02 9.37 -14.78
C SER A 132 7.19 8.67 -15.46
N GLN A 133 6.89 7.72 -16.35
CA GLN A 133 7.85 7.28 -17.34
C GLN A 133 8.46 8.56 -17.92
N PRO A 134 9.77 8.63 -18.15
CA PRO A 134 10.33 9.76 -18.86
C PRO A 134 9.51 9.89 -20.14
N SER A 135 8.73 10.98 -20.21
CA SER A 135 8.04 11.37 -21.41
C SER A 135 9.14 11.63 -22.43
N GLU A 136 9.42 10.60 -23.21
CA GLU A 136 10.05 10.70 -24.51
C GLU A 136 9.44 11.94 -25.19
N PRO A 137 10.25 12.90 -25.67
CA PRO A 137 9.72 14.17 -26.16
C PRO A 137 8.65 13.87 -27.18
N ALA A 138 7.47 14.46 -26.99
CA ALA A 138 6.25 14.23 -27.76
C ALA A 138 6.52 14.17 -29.27
N GLN A 139 6.84 12.96 -29.75
CA GLN A 139 6.56 12.56 -31.10
C GLN A 139 5.05 12.39 -31.07
N LEU A 140 4.32 13.35 -31.63
CA LEU A 140 2.91 13.19 -31.98
C LEU A 140 2.81 11.85 -32.72
N LYS A 141 2.43 10.78 -32.01
CA LYS A 141 1.93 9.58 -32.66
C LYS A 141 0.67 10.07 -33.35
N SER A 142 0.79 10.26 -34.66
CA SER A 142 -0.36 10.36 -35.56
C SER A 142 -1.31 9.25 -35.12
N TRP A 143 -2.44 9.64 -34.54
CA TRP A 143 -3.48 8.69 -34.19
C TRP A 143 -3.93 8.04 -35.49
N THR A 144 -3.55 6.78 -35.70
CA THR A 144 -4.12 5.94 -36.75
C THR A 144 -5.32 5.24 -36.15
N PRO A 145 -6.54 5.45 -36.70
CA PRO A 145 -7.73 4.77 -36.22
C PRO A 145 -7.51 3.24 -36.22
N PRO A 146 -8.00 2.52 -35.22
CA PRO A 146 -7.97 1.06 -35.24
C PRO A 146 -8.69 0.54 -36.49
N GLU A 147 -8.07 -0.44 -37.14
CA GLU A 147 -8.44 -1.08 -38.42
C GLU A 147 -9.74 -1.91 -38.33
N LEU A 148 -10.71 -1.46 -37.53
CA LEU A 148 -11.93 -2.19 -37.17
C LEU A 148 -13.22 -1.48 -37.63
N TYR A 149 -13.11 -0.32 -38.26
CA TYR A 149 -14.21 0.30 -39.00
C TYR A 149 -13.72 0.73 -40.39
N PRO A 150 -14.18 0.09 -41.47
CA PRO A 150 -13.87 0.60 -42.80
C PRO A 150 -14.64 1.92 -42.99
N GLN A 151 -13.87 3.01 -43.15
CA GLN A 151 -14.28 4.30 -43.75
C GLN A 151 -15.02 5.35 -42.89
N MET A 152 -14.92 5.35 -41.55
CA MET A 152 -15.47 6.51 -40.78
C MET A 152 -14.39 7.59 -40.60
N THR A 153 -14.66 8.79 -41.10
CA THR A 153 -13.76 9.94 -41.00
C THR A 153 -13.84 10.60 -39.62
N GLN A 154 -12.80 11.35 -39.25
CA GLN A 154 -12.75 12.08 -37.97
C GLN A 154 -13.96 13.00 -37.77
N ALA A 155 -14.38 13.69 -38.83
CA ALA A 155 -15.53 14.60 -38.79
C ALA A 155 -16.86 13.85 -38.53
N GLU A 156 -16.99 12.63 -39.06
CA GLU A 156 -18.17 11.79 -38.81
C GLU A 156 -18.19 11.29 -37.36
N PHE A 157 -17.03 10.96 -36.78
CA PHE A 157 -16.94 10.58 -35.37
C PHE A 157 -17.32 11.72 -34.41
N GLU A 158 -16.82 12.93 -34.69
CA GLU A 158 -17.11 14.11 -33.88
C GLU A 158 -18.58 14.57 -33.98
N ALA A 159 -19.28 14.16 -35.04
CA ALA A 159 -20.71 14.40 -35.20
C ALA A 159 -21.59 13.41 -34.40
N ILE A 160 -21.02 12.34 -33.84
CA ILE A 160 -21.76 11.39 -33.01
C ILE A 160 -21.98 12.00 -31.62
N PRO A 161 -23.21 11.92 -31.05
CA PRO A 161 -23.46 12.32 -29.66
C PRO A 161 -22.46 11.67 -28.69
N ILE A 162 -21.96 12.45 -27.73
CA ILE A 162 -20.89 12.00 -26.80
C ILE A 162 -21.31 10.73 -26.04
N ASP A 163 -22.58 10.59 -25.73
CA ASP A 163 -23.19 9.43 -25.06
C ASP A 163 -23.34 8.19 -25.96
N GLU A 164 -22.99 8.28 -27.25
CA GLU A 164 -22.95 7.17 -28.20
C GLU A 164 -21.54 6.86 -28.71
N GLN A 165 -20.59 7.80 -28.57
CA GLN A 165 -19.20 7.62 -29.02
C GLN A 165 -18.50 6.42 -28.36
N TRP A 166 -18.88 6.05 -27.14
CA TRP A 166 -18.32 4.89 -26.42
C TRP A 166 -18.53 3.56 -27.15
N ILE A 167 -19.61 3.43 -27.94
CA ILE A 167 -19.93 2.22 -28.74
C ILE A 167 -18.83 1.94 -29.77
N TYR A 168 -18.15 2.99 -30.21
CA TYR A 168 -17.12 2.96 -31.25
C TYR A 168 -15.69 2.86 -30.68
N LEU A 169 -15.52 3.12 -29.38
CA LEU A 169 -14.23 3.02 -28.67
C LEU A 169 -13.99 1.63 -28.05
N GLU A 170 -15.02 0.79 -27.97
CA GLU A 170 -14.89 -0.55 -27.43
C GLU A 170 -14.23 -1.54 -28.39
N THR A 171 -13.34 -2.35 -27.83
CA THR A 171 -12.76 -3.49 -28.54
C THR A 171 -13.79 -4.62 -28.74
N PRO A 172 -13.60 -5.50 -29.73
CA PRO A 172 -14.45 -6.68 -29.92
C PRO A 172 -14.55 -7.60 -28.70
N GLN A 173 -13.54 -7.60 -27.82
CA GLN A 173 -13.55 -8.37 -26.57
C GLN A 173 -14.47 -7.74 -25.52
N GLU A 174 -14.40 -6.42 -25.34
CA GLU A 174 -15.26 -5.68 -24.41
C GLU A 174 -16.73 -5.78 -24.81
N ARG A 175 -17.02 -5.67 -26.11
CA ARG A 175 -18.37 -5.88 -26.65
C ARG A 175 -18.92 -7.27 -26.33
N LYS A 176 -18.09 -8.32 -26.46
CA LYS A 176 -18.49 -9.70 -26.09
C LYS A 176 -18.72 -9.85 -24.59
N GLN A 177 -17.95 -9.15 -23.75
CA GLN A 177 -18.15 -9.19 -22.30
C GLN A 177 -19.44 -8.49 -21.89
N ARG A 178 -19.75 -7.33 -22.48
CA ARG A 178 -21.00 -6.61 -22.21
C ARG A 178 -22.22 -7.41 -22.66
N GLN A 179 -22.22 -7.98 -23.87
CA GLN A 179 -23.31 -8.87 -24.32
C GLN A 179 -23.52 -10.05 -23.37
N ARG A 180 -22.44 -10.61 -22.80
CA ARG A 180 -22.55 -11.68 -21.79
C ARG A 180 -23.10 -11.20 -20.44
N GLN A 181 -22.94 -9.93 -20.10
CA GLN A 181 -23.56 -9.34 -18.91
C GLN A 181 -25.03 -9.02 -19.16
N GLU A 182 -25.36 -8.39 -20.29
CA GLU A 182 -26.74 -8.10 -20.71
C GLU A 182 -27.58 -9.39 -20.79
N LEU A 183 -27.05 -10.46 -21.41
CA LEU A 183 -27.73 -11.76 -21.47
C LEU A 183 -27.94 -12.39 -20.08
N ARG A 184 -27.02 -12.16 -19.14
CA ARG A 184 -27.21 -12.59 -17.75
C ARG A 184 -28.35 -11.81 -17.10
N GLU A 185 -28.37 -10.49 -17.23
CA GLU A 185 -29.42 -9.65 -16.64
C GLU A 185 -30.80 -9.97 -17.21
N ILE A 186 -30.91 -10.20 -18.52
CA ILE A 186 -32.16 -10.62 -19.16
C ILE A 186 -32.61 -11.99 -18.62
N GLY A 187 -31.69 -12.96 -18.50
CA GLY A 187 -32.00 -14.29 -17.94
C GLY A 187 -32.46 -14.22 -16.47
N TYR A 188 -31.84 -13.35 -15.67
CA TYR A 188 -32.24 -13.07 -14.29
C TYR A 188 -33.64 -12.45 -14.21
N TRP A 189 -34.00 -11.55 -15.14
CA TRP A 189 -35.33 -10.93 -15.19
C TRP A 189 -36.43 -11.89 -15.64
N THR A 190 -36.17 -12.78 -16.62
CA THR A 190 -37.17 -13.75 -17.08
C THR A 190 -37.48 -14.84 -16.04
N SER A 191 -36.50 -15.21 -15.20
CA SER A 191 -36.69 -16.23 -14.17
C SER A 191 -37.49 -15.73 -12.96
N ARG A 192 -37.57 -14.41 -12.75
CA ARG A 192 -38.32 -13.80 -11.63
C ARG A 192 -39.79 -13.53 -11.95
N LYS A 193 -40.16 -13.52 -13.23
CA LYS A 193 -41.51 -13.15 -13.69
C LYS A 193 -42.43 -14.36 -13.92
N TYR A 194 -41.87 -15.58 -13.92
CA TYR A 194 -42.58 -16.84 -14.16
C TYR A 194 -42.31 -17.91 -13.09
N GLY A 195 -41.83 -17.51 -11.92
CA GLY A 195 -41.65 -18.36 -10.74
C GLY A 195 -42.63 -18.00 -9.64
#